data_AF-A0AAX2CFM8-F1
#
_entry.id   AF-A0AAX2CFM8-F1
#
_cell.length_a   1.000
_cell.length_b   1.000
_cell.length_c   1.000
_cell.angle_alpha   90.00
_cell.angle_beta   90.00
_cell.angle_gamma   90.00
#
_symmetry.space_group_name_H-M   'P 1'
#
loop_
_entity.id
_entity.type
_entity.pdbx_description
1 polymer ?
#
loop_
_entity_poly.entity_id
_entity_poly.type
_entity_poly.pdbx_seq_one_letter_code
_entity_poly.pdbx_strand_id
1 'polypeptide(L)'
;MYWGTKRHSWLSYVSFWFSISFFLIFLVEVFIFRTLFNSSNSIARIMKYFYFIGVPLNIILSIRLLFKKNEKKTLPIISFIVSLLFASLIAVLALAATGKVF
;
A
#
# COMPACT_ATOMS: atom_id res chain seq x y z
N MET A 1 -38.37 -0.53 -6.44
CA MET A 1 -36.99 -0.01 -6.35
C MET A 1 -36.17 -1.03 -5.56
N TYR A 2 -35.38 -1.90 -6.22
CA TYR A 2 -34.67 -2.97 -5.52
C TYR A 2 -33.50 -2.39 -4.70
N TRP A 3 -33.71 -2.24 -3.39
CA TRP A 3 -32.66 -1.98 -2.42
C TRP A 3 -31.88 -3.28 -2.18
N GLY A 4 -31.16 -3.75 -3.20
CA GLY A 4 -30.15 -4.78 -3.00
C GLY A 4 -29.07 -4.21 -2.10
N THR A 5 -28.97 -4.68 -0.86
CA THR A 5 -27.92 -4.28 0.09
C THR A 5 -26.56 -4.50 -0.58
N LYS A 6 -25.91 -3.41 -1.05
CA LYS A 6 -24.58 -3.49 -1.62
C LYS A 6 -23.66 -4.14 -0.59
N ARG A 7 -23.15 -5.34 -0.88
CA ARG A 7 -22.22 -6.05 0.00
C ARG A 7 -20.79 -5.67 -0.38
N HIS A 8 -19.90 -5.72 0.59
CA HIS A 8 -18.47 -5.65 0.29
C HIS A 8 -18.05 -6.94 -0.39
N SER A 9 -17.30 -6.82 -1.48
CA SER A 9 -16.70 -7.97 -2.10
C SER A 9 -15.50 -8.44 -1.32
N TRP A 10 -15.27 -9.74 -1.37
CA TRP A 10 -14.12 -10.39 -0.78
C TRP A 10 -12.80 -9.73 -1.25
N LEU A 11 -12.74 -9.30 -2.51
CA LEU A 11 -11.60 -8.55 -3.08
C LEU A 11 -11.35 -7.18 -2.42
N SER A 12 -12.41 -6.50 -1.96
CA SER A 12 -12.24 -5.25 -1.21
C SER A 12 -11.63 -5.48 0.17
N TYR A 13 -12.00 -6.56 0.85
CA TYR A 13 -11.38 -6.93 2.12
C TYR A 13 -9.92 -7.32 1.93
N VAL A 14 -9.63 -8.13 0.90
CA VAL A 14 -8.25 -8.52 0.57
C VAL A 14 -7.41 -7.29 0.28
N SER A 15 -7.84 -6.38 -0.60
CA SER A 15 -7.09 -5.15 -0.90
C SER A 15 -6.86 -4.27 0.33
N PHE A 16 -7.86 -4.14 1.18
CA PHE A 16 -7.75 -3.36 2.41
C PHE A 16 -6.70 -3.94 3.38
N TRP A 17 -6.76 -5.24 3.65
CA TRP A 17 -5.74 -5.92 4.46
C TRP A 17 -4.37 -5.89 3.81
N PHE A 18 -4.30 -5.98 2.48
CA PHE A 18 -3.05 -5.88 1.74
C PHE A 18 -2.39 -4.50 1.90
N SER A 19 -3.19 -3.42 1.83
CA SER A 19 -2.73 -2.04 2.12
C SER A 19 -2.17 -1.90 3.54
N ILE A 20 -2.89 -2.43 4.54
CA ILE A 20 -2.47 -2.37 5.95
C ILE A 20 -1.17 -3.15 6.15
N SER A 21 -1.06 -4.35 5.58
CA SER A 21 0.14 -5.18 5.67
C SER A 21 1.35 -4.48 5.08
N PHE A 22 1.24 -3.84 3.91
CA PHE A 22 2.35 -3.06 3.34
C PHE A 22 2.83 -1.96 4.28
N PHE A 23 1.89 -1.23 4.89
CA PHE A 23 2.19 -0.14 5.81
C PHE A 23 2.89 -0.64 7.08
N LEU A 24 2.40 -1.74 7.65
CA LEU A 24 3.00 -2.38 8.84
C LEU A 24 4.40 -2.93 8.57
N ILE A 25 4.58 -3.67 7.48
CA ILE A 25 5.90 -4.23 7.11
C ILE A 25 6.90 -3.10 6.90
N PHE A 26 6.47 -1.97 6.32
CA PHE A 26 7.34 -0.84 6.10
C PHE A 26 7.71 -0.11 7.39
N LEU A 27 6.77 0.07 8.32
CA LEU A 27 7.10 0.61 9.65
C LEU A 27 8.12 -0.29 10.34
N VAL A 28 7.93 -1.61 10.30
CA VAL A 28 8.89 -2.57 10.83
C VAL A 28 10.25 -2.45 10.12
N GLU A 29 10.30 -2.34 8.79
CA GLU A 29 11.55 -2.20 8.06
C GLU A 29 12.28 -0.89 8.40
N VAL A 30 11.57 0.24 8.37
CA VAL A 30 12.17 1.56 8.62
C VAL A 30 12.60 1.73 10.07
N PHE A 31 11.81 1.25 11.05
CA PHE A 31 12.11 1.43 12.48
C PHE A 31 12.93 0.31 13.12
N ILE A 32 12.80 -0.94 12.68
CA ILE A 32 13.46 -2.10 13.32
C ILE A 32 14.69 -2.50 12.50
N PHE A 33 14.56 -2.69 11.19
CA PHE A 33 15.69 -3.15 10.38
C PHE A 33 16.76 -2.10 10.18
N ARG A 34 16.40 -0.83 9.90
CA ARG A 34 17.40 0.23 9.73
C ARG A 34 18.20 0.52 11.00
N THR A 35 17.58 0.28 12.16
CA THR A 35 18.13 0.63 13.48
C THR A 35 18.91 -0.53 14.10
N LEU A 36 18.50 -1.78 13.88
CA LEU A 36 19.17 -2.98 14.43
C LEU A 36 20.12 -3.65 13.42
N PHE A 37 19.82 -3.60 12.13
CA PHE A 37 20.56 -4.31 11.08
C PHE A 37 21.07 -3.31 10.05
N ASN A 38 22.16 -2.63 10.38
CA ASN A 38 22.86 -1.72 9.45
C ASN A 38 23.52 -2.45 8.24
N SER A 39 23.19 -3.72 7.97
CA SER A 39 24.10 -4.63 7.26
C SER A 39 23.48 -5.72 6.36
N SER A 40 22.18 -5.75 6.04
CA SER A 40 21.65 -6.75 5.08
C SER A 40 21.17 -6.13 3.77
N ASN A 41 22.10 -5.94 2.83
CA ASN A 41 21.83 -5.43 1.48
C ASN A 41 20.84 -6.29 0.67
N SER A 42 20.74 -7.59 0.97
CA SER A 42 19.92 -8.54 0.21
C SER A 42 18.43 -8.42 0.55
N ILE A 43 18.08 -8.28 1.84
CA ILE A 43 16.69 -8.17 2.31
C ILE A 43 16.08 -6.84 1.88
N ALA A 44 16.84 -5.75 2.02
CA ALA A 44 16.43 -4.41 1.61
C ALA A 44 16.14 -4.31 0.09
N ARG A 45 16.87 -5.07 -0.74
CA ARG A 45 16.60 -5.15 -2.19
C ARG A 45 15.29 -5.85 -2.49
N ILE A 46 15.02 -6.99 -1.85
CA ILE A 46 13.79 -7.76 -2.05
C ILE A 46 12.57 -6.93 -1.64
N MET A 47 12.63 -6.26 -0.49
CA MET A 47 11.56 -5.38 -0.02
C MET A 47 11.33 -4.20 -0.96
N LYS A 48 12.40 -3.55 -1.47
CA LYS A 48 12.27 -2.50 -2.50
C LYS A 48 11.50 -2.97 -3.73
N TYR A 49 11.83 -4.13 -4.29
CA TYR A 49 11.11 -4.68 -5.44
C TYR A 49 9.65 -5.03 -5.10
N PHE A 50 9.42 -5.58 -3.91
CA PHE A 50 8.08 -5.92 -3.44
C PHE A 50 7.18 -4.69 -3.32
N TYR A 51 7.67 -3.59 -2.75
CA TYR A 51 6.91 -2.34 -2.69
C TYR A 51 6.75 -1.66 -4.05
N PHE A 52 7.80 -1.67 -4.86
CA PHE A 52 7.77 -1.05 -6.19
C PHE A 52 6.72 -1.67 -7.11
N ILE A 53 6.48 -2.97 -7.00
CA ILE A 53 5.47 -3.70 -7.80
C ILE A 53 4.14 -3.79 -7.06
N GLY A 54 4.17 -4.07 -5.76
CA GLY A 54 3.00 -4.34 -4.94
C GLY A 54 2.11 -3.12 -4.71
N VAL A 55 2.70 -1.94 -4.48
CA VAL A 55 1.95 -0.70 -4.22
C VAL A 55 1.18 -0.24 -5.47
N PRO A 56 1.79 -0.14 -6.68
CA PRO A 56 1.06 0.19 -7.89
C PRO A 56 -0.04 -0.82 -8.24
N LEU A 57 0.23 -2.12 -8.06
CA LEU A 57 -0.77 -3.16 -8.27
C LEU A 57 -1.99 -2.98 -7.35
N ASN A 58 -1.75 -2.68 -6.06
CA ASN A 58 -2.84 -2.46 -5.11
C ASN A 58 -3.64 -1.18 -5.42
N ILE A 59 -2.97 -0.13 -5.91
CA ILE A 59 -3.61 1.09 -6.41
C ILE A 59 -4.52 0.76 -7.60
N ILE A 60 -4.04 0.02 -8.60
CA ILE A 60 -4.83 -0.40 -9.77
C ILE A 60 -6.04 -1.26 -9.33
N LEU A 61 -5.82 -2.19 -8.40
CA LEU A 61 -6.88 -3.05 -7.88
C LEU A 61 -7.96 -2.23 -7.15
N SER A 62 -7.53 -1.27 -6.33
CA SER A 62 -8.42 -0.35 -5.59
C SER A 62 -9.24 0.51 -6.55
N ILE A 63 -8.62 1.08 -7.58
CA ILE A 63 -9.30 1.83 -8.65
C ILE A 63 -10.33 0.95 -9.36
N ARG A 64 -9.96 -0.28 -9.74
CA ARG A 64 -10.88 -1.20 -10.42
C ARG A 64 -12.11 -1.52 -9.55
N LEU A 65 -11.92 -1.68 -8.24
CA LEU A 65 -13.02 -1.91 -7.29
C LEU A 65 -13.89 -0.66 -7.09
N LEU A 66 -13.33 0.54 -7.15
CA LEU A 66 -14.07 1.81 -7.10
C LEU A 66 -15.07 1.97 -8.26
N PHE A 67 -14.75 1.44 -9.45
CA PHE A 67 -15.62 1.47 -10.63
C PHE A 67 -16.71 0.38 -10.64
N LYS A 68 -16.66 -0.58 -9.72
CA LYS A 68 -17.64 -1.68 -9.69
C LYS A 68 -18.99 -1.20 -9.12
N LYS A 69 -20.03 -1.15 -9.97
CA LYS A 69 -21.36 -0.56 -9.66
C LYS A 69 -22.12 -1.22 -8.49
N ASN A 70 -21.85 -2.51 -8.22
CA ASN A 70 -22.60 -3.33 -7.24
C ASN A 70 -21.93 -3.46 -5.86
N GLU A 71 -20.82 -2.75 -5.58
CA GLU A 71 -20.09 -2.86 -4.31
C GLU A 71 -20.14 -1.57 -3.48
N LYS A 72 -20.10 -1.73 -2.15
CA LYS A 72 -19.88 -0.61 -1.23
C LYS A 72 -18.46 -0.09 -1.40
N LYS A 73 -18.34 1.17 -1.77
CA LYS A 73 -17.07 1.80 -2.17
C LYS A 73 -16.18 2.22 -1.00
N THR A 74 -16.69 2.22 0.23
CA THR A 74 -15.96 2.71 1.41
C THR A 74 -14.61 2.00 1.61
N LEU A 75 -14.58 0.66 1.52
CA LEU A 75 -13.34 -0.11 1.69
C LEU A 75 -12.31 0.15 0.57
N PRO A 76 -12.70 0.11 -0.73
CA PRO A 76 -11.82 0.54 -1.82
C PRO A 76 -11.26 1.95 -1.68
N ILE A 77 -12.08 2.92 -1.24
CA ILE A 77 -11.65 4.31 -1.03
C ILE A 77 -10.56 4.36 0.05
N ILE A 78 -10.80 3.73 1.20
CA ILE A 78 -9.84 3.73 2.29
C ILE A 78 -8.55 3.02 1.87
N SER A 79 -8.65 1.86 1.22
CA SER A 79 -7.49 1.12 0.70
C SER A 79 -6.67 1.97 -0.28
N PHE A 80 -7.35 2.70 -1.17
CA PHE A 80 -6.72 3.59 -2.13
C PHE A 80 -5.98 4.74 -1.42
N ILE A 81 -6.61 5.42 -0.46
CA ILE A 81 -5.99 6.52 0.30
C ILE A 81 -4.75 6.02 1.06
N VAL A 82 -4.85 4.88 1.75
CA VAL A 82 -3.72 4.30 2.48
C VAL A 82 -2.57 3.95 1.52
N SER A 83 -2.87 3.32 0.38
CA SER A 83 -1.85 3.02 -0.63
C SER A 83 -1.20 4.28 -1.21
N LEU A 84 -1.95 5.37 -1.35
CA LEU A 84 -1.45 6.63 -1.91
C LEU A 84 -0.57 7.39 -0.91
N LEU A 85 -0.97 7.43 0.36
CA LEU A 85 -0.14 7.92 1.48
C LEU A 85 1.15 7.12 1.61
N PHE A 86 1.06 5.81 1.41
CA PHE A 86 2.22 4.93 1.46
C PHE A 86 3.18 5.19 0.28
N ALA A 87 2.66 5.35 -0.93
CA ALA A 87 3.46 5.70 -2.10
C ALA A 87 4.16 7.06 -1.94
N SER A 88 3.49 8.06 -1.37
CA SER A 88 4.10 9.38 -1.13
C SER A 88 5.20 9.32 -0.08
N LEU A 89 5.05 8.55 1.00
CA LEU A 89 6.10 8.32 1.99
C LEU A 89 7.35 7.70 1.35
N ILE A 90 7.18 6.67 0.51
CA ILE A 90 8.30 6.05 -0.22
C ILE A 90 8.97 7.06 -1.15
N ALA A 91 8.20 7.89 -1.86
CA ALA A 91 8.74 8.91 -2.76
C ALA A 91 9.58 9.96 -2.00
N VAL A 92 9.08 10.44 -0.85
CA VAL A 92 9.82 11.39 0.01
C VAL A 92 11.11 10.77 0.53
N LEU A 93 11.08 9.50 0.98
CA LEU A 93 12.27 8.78 1.42
C LEU A 93 13.28 8.57 0.29
N ALA A 94 12.82 8.28 -0.93
CA ALA A 94 13.69 8.14 -2.09
C ALA A 94 14.38 9.47 -2.47
N LEU A 95 13.64 10.59 -2.39
CA LEU A 95 14.17 11.94 -2.60
C LEU A 95 15.17 12.34 -1.51
N ALA A 96 14.89 12.04 -0.25
CA ALA A 96 15.80 12.25 0.86
C ALA A 96 17.08 11.40 0.73
N ALA A 97 16.95 10.14 0.32
CA ALA A 97 18.09 9.24 0.11
C ALA A 97 18.98 9.62 -1.07
N THR A 98 18.46 10.36 -2.06
CA THR A 98 19.23 10.87 -3.20
C THR A 98 19.89 12.22 -2.92
N GLY A 99 19.80 12.73 -1.69
CA GLY A 99 20.41 14.00 -1.28
C GLY A 99 19.82 15.23 -1.97
N LYS A 100 18.67 15.09 -2.65
CA LYS A 100 17.98 16.21 -3.33
C LYS A 100 17.07 17.00 -2.40
N VAL A 101 16.98 16.60 -1.13
CA VAL A 101 16.18 17.23 -0.09
C VAL A 101 17.10 17.54 1.08
N PHE A 102 18.15 18.32 0.86
CA PHE A 102 18.86 19.17 1.83
C PHE A 102 19.75 20.14 1.05
#